data_AF-A0A0G1GPE5-F1
#
_entry.id   AF-A0A0G1GPE5-F1
#
_cell.length_a   1.000
_cell.length_b   1.000
_cell.length_c   1.000
_cell.angle_alpha   90.00
_cell.angle_beta   90.00
_cell.angle_gamma   90.00
#
_symmetry.space_group_name_H-M   'P 1'
#
loop_
_entity.id
_entity.type
_entity.pdbx_description
1 polymer ?
#
loop_
_entity_poly.entity_id
_entity_poly.type
_entity_poly.pdbx_seq_one_letter_code
_entity_poly.pdbx_strand_id
1 'polypeptide(L)'
;MTRELTNYYIHLARSDLARYTTCMPAKNIVKLYVEGGYYHIYNRGIDKQTIFLDDDHYRVFLSSLKQLLLPPDKVKPLPHTFTVQGRTLHGITHKRKNYYGKIELLVYCLMPNHFHLLIHQPVQRAIDQFMQSLSIRYSLFFNKTHKRVGPVFQSLYKAINVTEEPYLLHLSRYIHRNPLKYTKDLKNAYSSYGEYLGLRKTEWIKPEIVLASFEPTKLPFLKHTNTYKSFVEYDNEELDQYIDSSLALEDDKLL
;
A
#
# COMPACT_ATOMS: atom_id res chain seq x y z
N MET A 1 26.76 -21.53 6.34
CA MET A 1 26.45 -20.41 5.42
C MET A 1 25.08 -19.78 5.69
N THR A 2 24.00 -20.55 5.88
CA THR A 2 22.64 -20.01 6.14
C THR A 2 22.45 -19.40 7.53
N ARG A 3 22.99 -20.01 8.60
CA ARG A 3 22.80 -19.55 9.99
C ARG A 3 23.50 -18.23 10.31
N GLU A 4 24.67 -17.97 9.70
CA GLU A 4 25.38 -16.69 9.84
C GLU A 4 24.68 -15.56 9.12
N LEU A 5 24.13 -15.81 7.92
CA LEU A 5 23.31 -14.84 7.20
C LEU A 5 22.01 -14.54 7.94
N THR A 6 21.33 -15.55 8.48
CA THR A 6 20.15 -15.37 9.33
C THR A 6 20.46 -14.55 10.57
N ASN A 7 21.50 -14.93 11.32
CA ASN A 7 21.95 -14.16 12.50
C ASN A 7 22.38 -12.74 12.13
N TYR A 8 22.94 -12.53 10.94
CA TYR A 8 23.31 -11.22 10.44
C TYR A 8 22.08 -10.35 10.09
N TYR A 9 21.11 -10.88 9.35
CA TYR A 9 19.86 -10.17 9.03
C TYR A 9 19.05 -9.88 10.29
N ILE A 10 19.01 -10.82 11.24
CA ILE A 10 18.35 -10.63 12.53
C ILE A 10 19.13 -9.66 13.40
N HIS A 11 20.46 -9.68 13.41
CA HIS A 11 21.27 -8.72 14.17
C HIS A 11 21.15 -7.30 13.61
N LEU A 12 21.13 -7.13 12.28
CA LEU A 12 20.81 -5.86 11.62
C LEU A 12 19.40 -5.39 11.96
N ALA A 13 18.42 -6.26 11.77
CA ALA A 13 17.04 -5.92 12.10
C ALA A 13 16.90 -5.60 13.60
N ARG A 14 17.65 -6.26 14.49
CA ARG A 14 17.71 -5.97 15.94
C ARG A 14 18.40 -4.66 16.30
N SER A 15 19.46 -4.24 15.61
CA SER A 15 20.07 -2.92 15.86
C SER A 15 19.17 -1.77 15.41
N ASP A 16 18.36 -2.02 14.38
CA ASP A 16 17.62 -0.99 13.65
C ASP A 16 16.14 -0.92 14.10
N LEU A 17 15.41 -2.03 14.26
CA LEU A 17 13.98 -2.02 14.62
C LEU A 17 13.69 -1.99 16.12
N ALA A 18 14.63 -2.35 17.00
CA ALA A 18 14.40 -2.41 18.45
C ALA A 18 14.14 -1.04 19.11
N ARG A 19 14.26 0.07 18.37
CA ARG A 19 14.00 1.44 18.87
C ARG A 19 12.57 1.94 18.62
N TYR A 20 11.71 1.15 17.97
CA TYR A 20 10.49 1.66 17.34
C TYR A 20 9.15 1.27 18.01
N THR A 21 9.20 0.60 19.15
CA THR A 21 8.00 0.28 19.96
C THR A 21 7.69 1.43 20.91
N THR A 22 6.98 2.46 20.44
CA THR A 22 6.02 3.23 21.27
C THR A 22 5.27 4.25 20.40
N CYS A 23 4.01 3.97 20.09
CA CYS A 23 2.85 4.79 20.49
C CYS A 23 1.62 4.36 19.67
N MET A 24 0.65 3.71 20.31
CA MET A 24 -0.67 3.54 19.71
C MET A 24 -1.44 4.86 19.81
N PRO A 25 -1.96 5.42 18.71
CA PRO A 25 -2.81 6.59 18.80
C PRO A 25 -4.25 6.23 19.23
N ALA A 26 -4.70 6.85 20.32
CA ALA A 26 -6.09 6.87 20.79
C ALA A 26 -7.10 7.49 19.80
N LYS A 27 -8.39 7.26 20.10
CA LYS A 27 -9.57 7.34 19.20
C LYS A 27 -9.90 8.73 18.61
N ASN A 28 -9.16 9.79 18.93
CA ASN A 28 -9.35 11.17 18.44
C ASN A 28 -8.01 11.88 18.17
N ILE A 29 -7.07 11.23 17.47
CA ILE A 29 -5.78 11.84 17.17
C ILE A 29 -5.81 12.48 15.78
N VAL A 30 -5.52 13.77 15.75
CA VAL A 30 -5.07 14.44 14.54
C VAL A 30 -3.81 13.69 14.08
N LYS A 31 -3.90 12.96 12.98
CA LYS A 31 -2.74 12.28 12.40
C LYS A 31 -1.83 13.35 11.81
N LEU A 32 -0.76 13.67 12.52
CA LEU A 32 0.24 14.62 12.04
C LEU A 32 1.19 13.89 11.08
N TYR A 33 0.99 14.13 9.80
CA TYR A 33 1.90 13.66 8.76
C TYR A 33 2.96 14.69 8.47
N VAL A 34 4.21 14.23 8.44
CA VAL A 34 5.39 15.01 8.12
C VAL A 34 5.53 15.08 6.60
N GLU A 35 5.94 16.25 6.11
CA GLU A 35 6.30 16.45 4.72
C GLU A 35 7.56 15.65 4.35
N GLY A 36 7.58 15.00 3.19
CA GLY A 36 8.63 14.06 2.79
C GLY A 36 8.61 12.72 3.54
N GLY A 37 7.63 12.49 4.42
CA GLY A 37 7.55 11.26 5.22
C GLY A 37 7.08 10.05 4.41
N TYR A 38 7.56 8.87 4.80
CA TYR A 38 7.11 7.58 4.29
C TYR A 38 6.13 6.95 5.27
N TYR A 39 5.07 6.31 4.78
CA TYR A 39 4.01 5.77 5.62
C TYR A 39 3.53 4.41 5.13
N HIS A 40 3.52 3.45 6.04
CA HIS A 40 2.76 2.21 5.88
C HIS A 40 1.31 2.48 6.20
N ILE A 41 0.44 2.36 5.20
CA ILE A 41 -0.99 2.56 5.35
C ILE A 41 -1.71 1.26 5.06
N TYR A 42 -2.61 0.86 5.95
CA TYR A 42 -3.42 -0.33 5.75
C TYR A 42 -4.81 -0.17 6.34
N ASN A 43 -5.76 -0.92 5.79
CA ASN A 43 -7.12 -0.99 6.31
C ASN A 43 -7.74 -2.34 5.97
N ARG A 44 -8.73 -2.74 6.76
CA ARG A 44 -9.40 -4.04 6.66
C ARG A 44 -10.91 -3.92 6.69
N GLY A 45 -11.58 -4.92 6.16
CA GLY A 45 -13.03 -5.07 6.26
C GLY A 45 -13.50 -5.06 7.70
N ILE A 46 -14.66 -4.46 7.93
CA ILE A 46 -15.34 -4.58 9.23
C ILE A 46 -15.58 -6.05 9.54
N ASP A 47 -15.37 -6.45 10.80
CA ASP A 47 -15.48 -7.85 11.24
C ASP A 47 -14.59 -8.82 10.43
N LYS A 48 -13.45 -8.32 9.93
CA LYS A 48 -12.53 -9.05 9.05
C LYS A 48 -13.18 -9.60 7.77
N GLN A 49 -14.34 -9.07 7.38
CA GLN A 49 -15.06 -9.53 6.20
C GLN A 49 -14.20 -9.37 4.94
N THR A 50 -14.40 -10.25 3.96
CA THR A 50 -13.87 -10.09 2.61
C THR A 50 -14.41 -8.80 2.00
N ILE A 51 -13.51 -7.92 1.58
CA ILE A 51 -13.82 -6.67 0.90
C ILE A 51 -13.58 -6.77 -0.60
N PHE A 52 -12.68 -7.63 -1.08
CA PHE A 52 -12.46 -7.92 -2.51
C PHE A 52 -12.97 -9.32 -2.83
N LEU A 53 -14.20 -9.40 -3.34
CA LEU A 53 -14.89 -10.68 -3.53
C LEU A 53 -14.55 -11.36 -4.87
N ASP A 54 -14.22 -10.55 -5.87
CA ASP A 54 -13.95 -10.97 -7.24
C ASP A 54 -12.96 -9.99 -7.89
N ASP A 55 -12.54 -10.29 -9.11
CA ASP A 55 -11.62 -9.47 -9.88
C ASP A 55 -12.11 -8.02 -10.10
N ASP A 56 -13.42 -7.80 -10.18
CA ASP A 56 -13.97 -6.46 -10.43
C ASP A 56 -13.76 -5.54 -9.23
N HIS A 57 -13.82 -6.07 -8.00
CA HIS A 57 -13.45 -5.34 -6.80
C HIS A 57 -11.99 -4.86 -6.85
N TYR A 58 -11.07 -5.76 -7.21
CA TYR A 58 -9.65 -5.41 -7.36
C TYR A 58 -9.47 -4.35 -8.47
N ARG A 59 -10.11 -4.54 -9.63
CA ARG A 59 -10.06 -3.58 -10.75
C ARG A 59 -10.59 -2.20 -10.36
N VAL A 60 -11.69 -2.10 -9.61
CA VAL A 60 -12.26 -0.82 -9.17
C VAL A 60 -11.35 -0.11 -8.18
N PHE A 61 -10.72 -0.84 -7.25
CA PHE A 61 -9.77 -0.26 -6.32
C PHE A 61 -8.52 0.25 -7.03
N LEU A 62 -7.93 -0.55 -7.92
CA LEU A 62 -6.78 -0.15 -8.75
C LEU A 62 -7.12 1.03 -9.69
N SER A 63 -8.33 1.04 -10.26
CA SER A 63 -8.82 2.16 -11.07
C SER A 63 -8.99 3.43 -10.23
N SER A 64 -9.41 3.30 -8.97
CA SER A 64 -9.50 4.42 -8.04
C SER A 64 -8.11 5.00 -7.72
N LEU A 65 -7.12 4.15 -7.43
CA LEU A 65 -5.73 4.56 -7.25
C LEU A 65 -5.19 5.27 -8.50
N LYS A 66 -5.34 4.65 -9.68
CA LYS A 66 -4.95 5.22 -10.97
C LYS A 66 -5.52 6.63 -11.18
N GLN A 67 -6.82 6.82 -10.94
CA GLN A 67 -7.47 8.12 -11.11
C GLN A 67 -7.02 9.17 -10.09
N LEU A 68 -6.62 8.74 -8.89
CA LEU A 68 -6.13 9.63 -7.83
C LEU A 68 -4.67 10.02 -8.03
N LEU A 69 -3.87 9.14 -8.64
CA LEU A 69 -2.40 9.25 -8.67
C LEU A 69 -1.81 9.53 -10.06
N LEU A 70 -2.58 9.43 -11.16
CA LEU A 70 -2.12 9.88 -12.47
C LEU A 70 -2.25 11.39 -12.63
N PRO A 71 -1.40 12.01 -13.48
CA PRO A 71 -1.57 13.40 -13.91
C PRO A 71 -3.02 13.68 -14.37
N PRO A 72 -3.63 14.82 -13.98
CA PRO A 72 -5.02 15.13 -14.30
C PRO A 72 -5.36 15.10 -15.80
N ASP A 73 -4.41 15.47 -16.66
CA ASP A 73 -4.50 15.44 -18.13
C ASP A 73 -4.60 14.01 -18.69
N LYS A 74 -4.03 13.02 -17.99
CA LYS A 74 -4.10 11.61 -18.36
C LYS A 74 -5.35 10.90 -17.84
N VAL A 75 -6.17 11.57 -17.02
CA VAL A 75 -7.41 11.02 -16.50
C VAL A 75 -8.56 11.45 -17.40
N LYS A 76 -9.29 10.47 -17.95
CA LYS A 76 -10.47 10.74 -18.78
C LYS A 76 -11.45 11.67 -18.03
N PRO A 77 -11.89 12.78 -18.65
CA PRO A 77 -12.87 13.66 -18.02
C PRO A 77 -14.20 12.94 -17.86
N LEU A 78 -14.96 13.33 -16.82
CA LEU A 78 -16.32 12.86 -16.66
C LEU A 78 -17.20 13.44 -17.79
N PRO A 79 -18.11 12.65 -18.37
CA PRO A 79 -19.21 13.22 -19.10
C PRO A 79 -20.00 14.10 -18.12
N HIS A 80 -20.11 15.37 -18.46
CA HIS A 80 -20.91 16.37 -17.75
C HIS A 80 -22.25 16.58 -18.44
N THR A 81 -22.52 15.84 -19.52
CA THR A 81 -23.81 15.82 -20.19
C THR A 81 -24.52 14.51 -19.90
N PHE A 82 -25.81 14.61 -19.59
CA PHE A 82 -26.67 13.44 -19.44
C PHE A 82 -28.03 13.74 -20.06
N THR A 83 -28.58 12.73 -20.73
CA THR A 83 -29.88 12.86 -21.40
C THR A 83 -30.98 12.37 -20.46
N VAL A 84 -31.92 13.25 -20.14
CA VAL A 84 -33.12 12.91 -19.35
C VAL A 84 -34.33 13.28 -20.19
N GLN A 85 -35.16 12.28 -20.51
CA GLN A 85 -36.40 12.47 -21.27
C GLN A 85 -36.19 13.26 -22.59
N GLY A 86 -35.14 12.92 -23.35
CA GLY A 86 -34.82 13.57 -24.62
C GLY A 86 -34.19 14.96 -24.52
N ARG A 87 -33.96 15.49 -23.31
CA ARG A 87 -33.24 16.75 -23.09
C ARG A 87 -31.81 16.48 -22.63
N THR A 88 -30.84 17.11 -23.30
CA THR A 88 -29.43 17.07 -22.89
C THR A 88 -29.20 18.11 -21.81
N LEU A 89 -28.94 17.66 -20.59
CA LEU A 89 -28.62 18.53 -19.46
C LEU A 89 -27.11 18.60 -19.27
N HIS A 90 -26.60 19.81 -19.03
CA HIS A 90 -25.21 20.03 -18.64
C HIS A 90 -25.15 20.09 -17.11
N GLY A 91 -24.61 19.03 -16.50
CA GLY A 91 -24.31 18.99 -15.09
C GLY A 91 -23.15 19.90 -14.71
N ILE A 92 -23.08 20.24 -13.43
CA ILE A 92 -21.93 20.94 -12.85
C ILE A 92 -20.74 19.98 -12.85
N THR A 93 -19.65 20.35 -13.53
CA THR A 93 -18.42 19.57 -13.53
C THR A 93 -17.73 19.72 -12.17
N HIS A 94 -18.00 18.79 -11.23
CA HIS A 94 -17.19 18.71 -10.02
C HIS A 94 -15.76 18.29 -10.39
N LYS A 95 -14.79 19.16 -10.13
CA LYS A 95 -13.36 18.83 -10.29
C LYS A 95 -13.04 17.63 -9.41
N ARG A 96 -12.63 16.52 -10.02
CA ARG A 96 -12.23 15.33 -9.27
C ARG A 96 -11.02 15.65 -8.42
N LYS A 97 -11.04 15.21 -7.16
CA LYS A 97 -9.84 15.19 -6.32
C LYS A 97 -8.77 14.35 -7.00
N ASN A 98 -7.56 14.88 -7.05
CA ASN A 98 -6.37 14.27 -7.63
C ASN A 98 -5.17 14.65 -6.76
N TYR A 99 -4.26 13.70 -6.57
CA TYR A 99 -3.12 13.77 -5.66
C TYR A 99 -1.79 13.51 -6.37
N TYR A 100 -1.77 13.59 -7.70
CA TYR A 100 -0.52 13.54 -8.45
C TYR A 100 0.46 14.60 -7.95
N GLY A 101 1.71 14.19 -7.71
CA GLY A 101 2.77 15.04 -7.15
C GLY A 101 2.61 15.37 -5.65
N LYS A 102 1.49 14.98 -5.02
CA LYS A 102 1.26 15.16 -3.57
C LYS A 102 1.40 13.85 -2.80
N ILE A 103 1.16 12.74 -3.47
CA ILE A 103 1.26 11.37 -2.98
C ILE A 103 1.98 10.55 -4.03
N GLU A 104 2.97 9.78 -3.58
CA GLU A 104 3.67 8.80 -4.38
C GLU A 104 3.46 7.42 -3.77
N LEU A 105 2.91 6.49 -4.55
CA LEU A 105 2.68 5.12 -4.10
C LEU A 105 3.87 4.26 -4.50
N LEU A 106 4.60 3.74 -3.52
CA LEU A 106 5.82 2.96 -3.75
C LEU A 106 5.51 1.47 -3.85
N VAL A 107 4.65 0.98 -2.94
CA VAL A 107 4.28 -0.43 -2.82
C VAL A 107 2.80 -0.53 -2.52
N TYR A 108 2.11 -1.49 -3.11
CA TYR A 108 0.79 -1.93 -2.66
C TYR A 108 0.67 -3.46 -2.65
N CYS A 109 -0.28 -3.95 -1.85
CA CYS A 109 -0.82 -5.30 -1.86
C CYS A 109 -2.30 -5.29 -1.48
N LEU A 110 -3.14 -5.92 -2.31
CA LEU A 110 -4.57 -6.12 -2.05
C LEU A 110 -4.80 -7.59 -1.72
N MET A 111 -5.45 -7.86 -0.60
CA MET A 111 -5.81 -9.19 -0.12
C MET A 111 -7.31 -9.26 0.15
N PRO A 112 -7.95 -10.43 0.14
CA PRO A 112 -9.41 -10.54 0.17
C PRO A 112 -10.10 -9.66 1.23
N ASN A 113 -9.58 -9.58 2.45
CA ASN A 113 -10.18 -8.82 3.56
C ASN A 113 -9.44 -7.51 3.94
N HIS A 114 -8.33 -7.15 3.30
CA HIS A 114 -7.55 -5.95 3.64
C HIS A 114 -6.59 -5.51 2.54
N PHE A 115 -5.99 -4.34 2.70
CA PHE A 115 -4.95 -3.85 1.78
C PHE A 115 -3.82 -3.17 2.54
N HIS A 116 -2.63 -3.15 1.93
CA HIS A 116 -1.48 -2.38 2.39
C HIS A 116 -0.95 -1.50 1.27
N LEU A 117 -0.58 -0.27 1.63
CA LEU A 117 0.05 0.74 0.78
C LEU A 117 1.31 1.24 1.50
N LEU A 118 2.40 1.42 0.78
CA LEU A 118 3.57 2.16 1.21
C LEU A 118 3.62 3.46 0.41
N ILE A 119 3.42 4.57 1.09
CA ILE A 119 3.25 5.88 0.47
C ILE A 119 4.35 6.82 0.93
N HIS A 120 4.91 7.57 -0.01
CA HIS A 120 5.68 8.77 0.24
C HIS A 120 4.76 9.99 0.10
N GLN A 121 4.85 10.92 1.07
CA GLN A 121 4.06 12.16 1.08
C GLN A 121 4.95 13.39 0.87
N PRO A 122 5.19 13.81 -0.39
CA PRO A 122 5.92 15.03 -0.68
C PRO A 122 5.28 16.31 -0.12
N VAL A 123 3.95 16.35 0.05
CA VAL A 123 3.22 17.56 0.48
C VAL A 123 2.42 17.29 1.75
N GLN A 124 2.53 18.17 2.74
CA GLN A 124 1.84 18.02 4.03
C GLN A 124 0.32 17.83 3.87
N ARG A 125 -0.26 16.96 4.72
CA ARG A 125 -1.71 16.67 4.83
C ARG A 125 -2.36 16.06 3.57
N ALA A 126 -1.58 15.54 2.63
CA ALA A 126 -2.12 14.90 1.44
C ALA A 126 -2.68 13.48 1.73
N ILE A 127 -2.10 12.75 2.70
CA ILE A 127 -2.51 11.37 3.03
C ILE A 127 -3.97 11.31 3.51
N ASP A 128 -4.38 12.20 4.43
CA ASP A 128 -5.74 12.20 4.98
C ASP A 128 -6.79 12.32 3.86
N GLN A 129 -6.58 13.29 2.97
CA GLN A 129 -7.49 13.60 1.89
C GLN A 129 -7.48 12.47 0.84
N PHE A 130 -6.30 11.94 0.53
CA PHE A 130 -6.12 10.80 -0.36
C PHE A 130 -6.86 9.56 0.15
N MET A 131 -6.61 9.16 1.39
CA MET A 131 -7.23 7.99 2.00
C MET A 131 -8.73 8.16 2.15
N GLN A 132 -9.21 9.34 2.55
CA GLN A 132 -10.65 9.63 2.54
C GLN A 132 -11.25 9.43 1.15
N SER A 133 -10.58 9.93 0.10
CA SER A 133 -11.08 9.83 -1.28
C SER A 133 -11.09 8.38 -1.77
N LEU A 134 -10.04 7.61 -1.48
CA LEU A 134 -9.92 6.20 -1.84
C LEU A 134 -10.97 5.35 -1.12
N SER A 135 -11.07 5.48 0.20
CA SER A 135 -12.01 4.72 1.03
C SER A 135 -13.46 5.02 0.67
N ILE A 136 -13.82 6.28 0.40
CA ILE A 136 -15.18 6.65 -0.03
C ILE A 136 -15.51 6.03 -1.39
N ARG A 137 -14.62 6.17 -2.39
CA ARG A 137 -14.85 5.63 -3.74
C ARG A 137 -15.12 4.13 -3.68
N TYR A 138 -14.29 3.40 -2.94
CA TYR A 138 -14.44 1.96 -2.81
C TYR A 138 -15.69 1.56 -2.02
N SER A 139 -15.95 2.21 -0.87
CA SER A 139 -17.12 1.91 -0.05
C SER A 139 -18.43 2.16 -0.80
N LEU A 140 -18.50 3.24 -1.59
CA LEU A 140 -19.67 3.53 -2.43
C LEU A 140 -19.89 2.46 -3.49
N PHE A 141 -18.81 2.03 -4.17
CA PHE A 141 -18.89 0.92 -5.12
C PHE A 141 -19.38 -0.36 -4.44
N PHE A 142 -18.73 -0.77 -3.36
CA PHE A 142 -19.05 -1.99 -2.63
C PHE A 142 -20.52 -1.99 -2.17
N ASN A 143 -20.95 -0.91 -1.49
CA ASN A 143 -22.32 -0.80 -0.99
C ASN A 143 -23.36 -0.77 -2.11
N LYS A 144 -23.08 -0.07 -3.22
CA LYS A 144 -23.99 -0.03 -4.38
C LYS A 144 -24.12 -1.39 -5.04
N THR A 145 -23.00 -2.09 -5.27
CA THR A 145 -22.97 -3.41 -5.90
C THR A 145 -23.69 -4.46 -5.05
N HIS A 146 -23.48 -4.42 -3.73
CA HIS A 146 -24.06 -5.39 -2.79
C HIS A 146 -25.39 -4.95 -2.16
N LYS A 147 -25.96 -3.81 -2.59
CA LYS A 147 -27.19 -3.21 -2.00
C LYS A 147 -27.12 -3.09 -0.47
N ARG A 148 -25.93 -2.79 0.06
CA ARG A 148 -25.66 -2.65 1.49
C ARG A 148 -25.68 -1.20 1.94
N VAL A 149 -25.89 -1.01 3.23
CA VAL A 149 -25.69 0.25 3.94
C VAL A 149 -24.69 0.06 5.08
N GLY A 150 -24.00 1.12 5.46
CA GLY A 150 -23.03 1.11 6.55
C GLY A 150 -21.55 1.05 6.12
N PRO A 151 -20.63 0.98 7.11
CA PRO A 151 -19.20 0.97 6.85
C PRO A 151 -18.72 -0.34 6.24
N VAL A 152 -17.81 -0.25 5.27
CA VAL A 152 -17.13 -1.41 4.67
C VAL A 152 -15.84 -1.74 5.44
N PHE A 153 -15.14 -0.71 5.91
CA PHE A 153 -13.89 -0.84 6.64
C PHE A 153 -14.10 -0.74 8.15
N GLN A 154 -13.25 -1.43 8.91
CA GLN A 154 -13.31 -1.44 10.39
C GLN A 154 -12.96 -0.08 11.01
N SER A 155 -12.09 0.69 10.35
CA SER A 155 -11.68 2.03 10.79
C SER A 155 -11.42 2.92 9.58
N LEU A 156 -11.02 4.17 9.80
CA LEU A 156 -10.64 5.06 8.70
C LEU A 156 -9.48 4.48 7.89
N TYR A 157 -8.38 4.14 8.59
CA TYR A 157 -7.18 3.42 8.14
C TYR A 157 -6.15 3.50 9.28
N LYS A 158 -5.15 2.62 9.28
CA LYS A 158 -3.94 2.74 10.12
C LYS A 158 -2.80 3.31 9.28
N ALA A 159 -1.93 4.11 9.90
CA ALA A 159 -0.80 4.75 9.24
C ALA A 159 0.40 4.78 10.20
N ILE A 160 1.49 4.13 9.82
CA ILE A 160 2.72 4.02 10.60
C ILE A 160 3.81 4.79 9.84
N ASN A 161 4.49 5.72 10.51
CA ASN A 161 5.61 6.47 9.93
C ASN A 161 6.82 5.54 9.76
N VAL A 162 7.48 5.64 8.61
CA VAL A 162 8.70 4.92 8.24
C VAL A 162 9.82 5.95 8.19
N THR A 163 10.66 5.97 9.22
CA THR A 163 11.70 7.00 9.39
C THR A 163 13.08 6.59 8.88
N GLU A 164 13.31 5.29 8.63
CA GLU A 164 14.61 4.75 8.24
C GLU A 164 14.56 3.96 6.93
N GLU A 165 15.60 4.08 6.11
CA GLU A 165 15.71 3.37 4.82
C GLU A 165 15.72 1.84 4.95
N PRO A 166 16.44 1.20 5.90
CA PRO A 166 16.37 -0.25 6.08
C PRO A 166 14.95 -0.73 6.41
N TYR A 167 14.22 0.03 7.24
CA TYR A 167 12.84 -0.28 7.58
C TYR A 167 11.92 -0.20 6.36
N LEU A 168 12.09 0.81 5.51
CA LEU A 168 11.37 0.97 4.24
C LEU A 168 11.54 -0.27 3.34
N LEU A 169 12.78 -0.78 3.24
CA LEU A 169 13.12 -1.95 2.44
C LEU A 169 12.49 -3.24 2.99
N HIS A 170 12.62 -3.50 4.30
CA HIS A 170 12.01 -4.67 4.91
C HIS A 170 10.49 -4.65 4.84
N LEU A 171 9.88 -3.47 4.97
CA LEU A 171 8.45 -3.28 4.83
C LEU A 171 7.96 -3.57 3.41
N SER A 172 8.71 -3.18 2.36
CA SER A 172 8.34 -3.49 0.98
C SER A 172 8.28 -5.01 0.75
N ARG A 173 9.27 -5.74 1.29
CA ARG A 173 9.28 -7.21 1.28
C ARG A 173 8.11 -7.81 2.03
N TYR A 174 7.82 -7.33 3.23
CA TYR A 174 6.65 -7.77 3.98
C TYR A 174 5.37 -7.60 3.16
N ILE A 175 5.12 -6.42 2.58
CA ILE A 175 3.93 -6.15 1.78
C ILE A 175 3.84 -7.08 0.56
N HIS A 176 4.95 -7.38 -0.12
CA HIS A 176 4.94 -8.28 -1.29
C HIS A 176 4.85 -9.76 -0.94
N ARG A 177 5.23 -10.18 0.28
CA ARG A 177 5.08 -11.57 0.75
C ARG A 177 3.70 -11.86 1.33
N ASN A 178 2.93 -10.85 1.71
CA ASN A 178 1.59 -11.02 2.27
C ASN A 178 0.65 -11.93 1.45
N PRO A 179 0.64 -11.86 0.10
CA PRO A 179 -0.15 -12.77 -0.72
C PRO A 179 0.20 -14.26 -0.57
N LEU A 180 1.37 -14.64 0.00
CA LEU A 180 1.75 -16.04 0.22
C LEU A 180 0.74 -16.82 1.06
N LYS A 181 -0.03 -16.13 1.90
CA LYS A 181 -1.15 -16.70 2.66
C LYS A 181 -2.27 -17.24 1.75
N TYR A 182 -2.39 -16.74 0.53
CA TYR A 182 -3.47 -17.03 -0.41
C TYR A 182 -3.00 -17.61 -1.75
N THR A 183 -1.78 -17.33 -2.18
CA THR A 183 -1.22 -17.79 -3.45
C THR A 183 0.29 -17.96 -3.38
N LYS A 184 0.82 -19.00 -4.04
CA LYS A 184 2.26 -19.17 -4.24
C LYS A 184 2.79 -18.29 -5.38
N ASP A 185 1.90 -17.78 -6.22
CA ASP A 185 2.25 -17.04 -7.43
C ASP A 185 2.28 -15.53 -7.19
N LEU A 186 3.34 -15.05 -6.54
CA LEU A 186 3.48 -13.65 -6.14
C LEU A 186 3.47 -12.66 -7.32
N LYS A 187 4.00 -13.05 -8.49
CA LYS A 187 4.05 -12.20 -9.68
C LYS A 187 2.66 -11.81 -10.20
N ASN A 188 1.67 -12.69 -10.00
CA ASN A 188 0.30 -12.54 -10.46
C ASN A 188 -0.67 -12.14 -9.34
N ALA A 189 -0.20 -12.03 -8.10
CA ALA A 189 -1.00 -11.48 -7.02
C ALA A 189 -1.41 -10.03 -7.31
N TYR A 190 -2.50 -9.57 -6.68
CA TYR A 190 -2.96 -8.18 -6.71
C TYR A 190 -2.06 -7.27 -5.84
N SER A 191 -0.76 -7.32 -6.08
CA SER A 191 0.27 -6.51 -5.44
C SER A 191 1.02 -5.71 -6.49
N SER A 192 1.99 -4.89 -6.06
CA SER A 192 2.94 -4.17 -6.91
C SER A 192 4.19 -4.99 -7.26
N TYR A 193 4.28 -6.26 -6.85
CA TYR A 193 5.52 -7.04 -7.00
C TYR A 193 5.98 -7.20 -8.47
N GLY A 194 5.04 -7.34 -9.41
CA GLY A 194 5.38 -7.42 -10.83
C GLY A 194 5.95 -6.12 -11.42
N GLU A 195 5.68 -4.93 -10.86
CA GLU A 195 6.41 -3.72 -11.25
C GLU A 195 7.89 -3.81 -10.85
N TYR A 196 8.17 -4.37 -9.67
CA TYR A 196 9.53 -4.54 -9.15
C TYR A 196 10.31 -5.61 -9.92
N LEU A 197 9.62 -6.58 -10.52
CA LEU A 197 10.20 -7.58 -11.40
C LEU A 197 10.34 -7.10 -12.86
N GLY A 198 9.86 -5.89 -13.19
CA GLY A 198 9.85 -5.38 -14.56
C GLY A 198 8.85 -6.08 -15.50
N LEU A 199 7.94 -6.90 -14.97
CA LEU A 199 6.92 -7.60 -15.76
C LEU A 199 5.80 -6.67 -16.24
N ARG A 200 5.63 -5.53 -15.58
CA ARG A 200 4.64 -4.51 -15.91
C ARG A 200 5.17 -3.14 -15.54
N LYS A 201 4.73 -2.11 -16.28
CA LYS A 201 5.09 -0.72 -16.02
C LYS A 201 3.82 0.08 -15.73
N THR A 202 3.70 0.52 -14.48
CA THR A 202 2.53 1.27 -14.00
C THR A 202 2.99 2.67 -13.60
N GLU A 203 2.61 3.69 -14.39
CA GLU A 203 3.13 5.06 -14.26
C GLU A 203 2.90 5.70 -12.86
N TRP A 204 1.79 5.34 -12.21
CA TRP A 204 1.40 5.86 -10.90
C TRP A 204 1.98 5.07 -9.71
N ILE A 205 2.81 4.05 -9.97
CA ILE A 205 3.63 3.37 -8.96
C ILE A 205 5.08 3.84 -9.12
N LYS A 206 5.76 4.09 -8.00
CA LYS A 206 7.14 4.61 -7.95
C LYS A 206 8.08 3.59 -7.27
N PRO A 207 8.40 2.46 -7.94
CA PRO A 207 9.27 1.45 -7.35
C PRO A 207 10.73 1.91 -7.21
N GLU A 208 11.11 2.97 -7.93
CA GLU A 208 12.49 3.44 -8.05
C GLU A 208 13.12 3.78 -6.70
N ILE A 209 12.33 4.33 -5.77
CA ILE A 209 12.82 4.70 -4.42
C ILE A 209 13.32 3.46 -3.66
N VAL A 210 12.57 2.36 -3.70
CA VAL A 210 12.94 1.12 -3.01
C VAL A 210 14.00 0.35 -3.81
N LEU A 211 13.91 0.36 -5.13
CA LEU A 211 14.90 -0.30 -5.99
C LEU A 211 16.28 0.37 -5.93
N ALA A 212 16.34 1.69 -5.67
CA ALA A 212 17.59 2.41 -5.48
C ALA A 212 18.44 1.83 -4.33
N SER A 213 17.82 1.19 -3.34
CA SER A 213 18.53 0.50 -2.26
C SER A 213 19.37 -0.69 -2.75
N PHE A 214 19.06 -1.25 -3.91
CA PHE A 214 19.80 -2.36 -4.54
C PHE A 214 20.88 -1.90 -5.51
N GLU A 215 21.08 -0.58 -5.66
CA GLU A 215 22.25 -0.08 -6.38
C GLU A 215 23.52 -0.50 -5.64
N PRO A 216 24.57 -0.97 -6.34
CA PRO A 216 25.77 -1.58 -5.73
C PRO A 216 26.48 -0.74 -4.67
N THR A 217 26.24 0.58 -4.68
CA THR A 217 26.94 1.58 -3.88
C THR A 217 26.24 1.89 -2.54
N LYS A 218 24.94 1.64 -2.40
CA LYS A 218 24.15 2.16 -1.25
C LYS A 218 24.11 1.25 -0.04
N LEU A 219 24.05 -0.06 -0.21
CA LEU A 219 23.93 -1.00 0.91
C LEU A 219 24.98 -2.12 0.80
N PRO A 220 26.15 -1.96 1.44
CA PRO A 220 27.23 -2.95 1.44
C PRO A 220 26.84 -4.33 1.98
N PHE A 221 25.68 -4.43 2.65
CA PHE A 221 25.15 -5.65 3.27
C PHE A 221 24.29 -6.51 2.32
N LEU A 222 23.84 -5.98 1.19
CA LEU A 222 23.07 -6.74 0.17
C LEU A 222 23.97 -7.59 -0.74
N LYS A 223 25.24 -7.81 -0.37
CA LYS A 223 26.25 -8.57 -1.15
C LYS A 223 25.81 -9.98 -1.58
N HIS A 224 24.78 -10.55 -0.97
CA HIS A 224 24.27 -11.90 -1.27
C HIS A 224 22.93 -11.90 -2.03
N THR A 225 22.28 -10.74 -2.22
CA THR A 225 21.00 -10.59 -2.93
C THR A 225 21.13 -9.49 -3.98
N ASN A 226 21.70 -9.83 -5.14
CA ASN A 226 21.90 -8.87 -6.24
C ASN A 226 20.60 -8.35 -6.87
N THR A 227 19.42 -8.82 -6.42
CA THR A 227 18.12 -8.42 -6.98
C THR A 227 17.03 -8.34 -5.91
N TYR A 228 16.06 -7.45 -6.13
CA TYR A 228 14.85 -7.34 -5.31
C TYR A 228 14.10 -8.67 -5.19
N LYS A 229 14.03 -9.43 -6.29
CA LYS A 229 13.42 -10.77 -6.33
C LYS A 229 14.04 -11.70 -5.29
N SER A 230 15.37 -11.81 -5.31
CA SER A 230 16.09 -12.67 -4.36
C SER A 230 15.88 -12.26 -2.92
N PHE A 231 15.73 -10.95 -2.64
CA PHE A 231 15.43 -10.46 -1.31
C PHE A 231 14.02 -10.81 -0.84
N VAL A 232 13.00 -10.66 -1.69
CA VAL A 232 11.61 -10.98 -1.35
C VAL A 232 11.38 -12.49 -1.21
N GLU A 233 11.93 -13.28 -2.13
CA GLU A 233 11.73 -14.73 -2.19
C GLU A 233 12.70 -15.51 -1.28
N TYR A 234 13.65 -14.83 -0.63
CA TYR A 234 14.51 -15.46 0.36
C TYR A 234 13.68 -15.88 1.58
N ASP A 235 13.53 -17.20 1.71
CA ASP A 235 12.75 -17.82 2.77
C ASP A 235 13.56 -17.89 4.07
N ASN A 236 13.07 -17.20 5.09
CA ASN A 236 13.73 -17.10 6.40
C ASN A 236 12.68 -16.80 7.47
N GLU A 237 12.15 -17.87 8.06
CA GLU A 237 11.06 -17.79 9.04
C GLU A 237 11.40 -16.91 10.25
N GLU A 238 12.65 -16.93 10.73
CA GLU A 238 13.07 -16.10 11.87
C GLU A 238 13.07 -14.60 11.53
N LEU A 239 13.55 -14.23 10.33
CA LEU A 239 13.50 -12.86 9.83
C LEU A 239 12.05 -12.41 9.59
N ASP A 240 11.21 -13.28 9.07
CA ASP A 240 9.79 -12.99 8.81
C ASP A 240 9.02 -12.77 10.12
N GLN A 241 9.20 -13.67 11.10
CA GLN A 241 8.61 -13.52 12.42
C GLN A 241 9.09 -12.24 13.12
N TYR A 242 10.36 -11.88 12.93
CA TYR A 242 10.91 -10.64 13.47
C TYR A 242 10.25 -9.42 12.81
N ILE A 243 10.20 -9.35 11.48
CA ILE A 243 9.55 -8.25 10.76
C ILE A 243 8.07 -8.15 11.16
N ASP A 244 7.35 -9.27 11.21
CA ASP A 244 5.93 -9.29 11.58
C ASP A 244 5.66 -8.83 13.02
N SER A 245 6.56 -9.15 13.96
CA SER A 245 6.43 -8.72 15.37
C SER A 245 6.83 -7.26 15.58
N SER A 246 7.88 -6.80 14.90
CA SER A 246 8.43 -5.46 15.03
C SER A 246 7.63 -4.40 14.27
N LEU A 247 6.96 -4.75 13.18
CA LEU A 247 6.00 -3.87 12.49
C LEU A 247 4.71 -3.63 13.30
N ALA A 248 4.52 -4.31 14.44
CA ALA A 248 3.33 -4.23 15.29
C ALA A 248 2.00 -4.39 14.50
N LEU A 249 2.03 -5.22 13.45
CA LEU A 249 0.87 -5.52 12.59
C LEU A 249 0.05 -6.67 13.18
N GLU A 250 -0.29 -6.57 14.47
CA GLU A 250 -1.02 -7.59 15.24
C GLU A 250 -2.34 -8.04 14.57
N ASP A 251 -2.93 -7.18 13.73
CA ASP A 251 -4.19 -7.45 13.06
C ASP A 251 -4.16 -8.58 12.03
N ASP A 252 -2.97 -8.90 11.50
CA ASP A 252 -2.74 -9.94 10.48
C ASP A 252 -2.50 -11.33 11.06
N LYS A 253 -2.19 -11.41 12.36
CA LYS A 253 -1.88 -12.66 13.08
C LYS A 253 -3.11 -13.43 13.53
N LEU A 254 -4.30 -12.84 13.42
CA LEU A 254 -5.57 -13.48 13.72
C LEU A 254 -6.34 -13.71 12.41
N LEU A 255 -5.80 -14.58 11.56
CA LEU A 255 -6.59 -15.35 10.59
C LEU A 255 -7.18 -16.56 11.30
#